data_AF-A0A972ZZV0-F1
#
_entry.id   AF-A0A972ZZV0-F1
#
_cell.length_a   1.000
_cell.length_b   1.000
_cell.length_c   1.000
_cell.angle_alpha   90.00
_cell.angle_beta   90.00
_cell.angle_gamma   90.00
#
_symmetry.space_group_name_H-M   'P 1'
#
loop_
_entity.id
_entity.type
_entity.pdbx_description
1 polymer ?
#
loop_
_entity_poly.entity_id
_entity_poly.type
_entity_poly.pdbx_seq_one_letter_code
_entity_poly.pdbx_strand_id
1 'polypeptide(L)'
;MKRLTCNCIFLLAGLCVSMAYAQDLSLEKDYPLKPVPFNRVKLQDQFWLPRLQIQAETTVPHALRETEPAVERLRLCAAFQKTGEGPLPQPHRFISSDLFKVMEGAAYTLMIRSNP
;
A
#
# COMPACT_ATOMS: atom_id res chain seq x y z
N MET A 1 -19.57 -48.05 1.16
CA MET A 1 -19.51 -47.10 0.02
C MET A 1 -20.52 -45.94 0.11
N LYS A 2 -21.78 -46.14 0.51
CA LYS A 2 -22.80 -45.06 0.57
C LYS A 2 -22.56 -43.97 1.64
N ARG A 3 -21.79 -44.26 2.69
CA ARG A 3 -21.45 -43.28 3.76
C ARG A 3 -20.33 -42.32 3.38
N LEU A 4 -19.40 -42.73 2.50
CA LEU A 4 -18.32 -41.86 2.01
C LEU A 4 -18.85 -40.82 1.01
N THR A 5 -19.75 -41.22 0.11
CA THR A 5 -20.36 -40.29 -0.86
C THR A 5 -21.24 -39.24 -0.18
N CYS A 6 -21.90 -39.58 0.93
CA CYS A 6 -22.70 -38.64 1.73
C CYS A 6 -21.81 -37.57 2.39
N ASN A 7 -20.70 -37.97 3.02
CA ASN A 7 -19.77 -37.03 3.67
C ASN A 7 -19.09 -36.08 2.68
N CYS A 8 -18.77 -36.53 1.45
CA CYS A 8 -18.22 -35.65 0.41
C CYS A 8 -19.23 -34.59 -0.06
N ILE A 9 -20.52 -34.94 -0.14
CA ILE A 9 -21.58 -33.97 -0.52
C ILE A 9 -21.80 -32.94 0.60
N PHE A 10 -21.77 -33.36 1.87
CA PHE A 10 -21.85 -32.44 3.01
C PHE A 10 -20.61 -31.53 3.12
N LEU A 11 -19.41 -32.03 2.82
CA LEU A 11 -18.17 -31.24 2.81
C LEU A 11 -18.13 -30.22 1.65
N LEU A 12 -18.59 -30.60 0.46
CA LEU A 12 -18.69 -29.69 -0.68
C LEU A 12 -19.76 -28.60 -0.46
N ALA A 13 -20.92 -28.96 0.08
CA ALA A 13 -21.97 -27.98 0.40
C ALA A 13 -21.53 -26.97 1.48
N GLY A 14 -20.77 -27.43 2.50
CA GLY A 14 -20.21 -26.55 3.53
C GLY A 14 -19.17 -25.56 3.00
N LEU A 15 -18.34 -25.97 2.03
CA LEU A 15 -17.38 -25.09 1.38
C LEU A 15 -18.07 -24.02 0.52
N CYS A 16 -19.11 -24.38 -0.23
CA CYS A 16 -19.86 -23.44 -1.08
C CYS A 16 -20.59 -22.37 -0.26
N VAL A 17 -21.13 -22.73 0.91
CA VAL A 17 -21.80 -21.78 1.83
C VAL A 17 -20.79 -20.79 2.41
N SER A 18 -19.57 -21.23 2.76
CA SER A 18 -18.53 -20.32 3.27
C SER A 18 -18.03 -19.30 2.24
N MET A 19 -18.06 -19.66 0.95
CA MET A 19 -17.62 -18.79 -0.15
C MET A 19 -18.68 -17.72 -0.51
N ALA A 20 -19.95 -17.96 -0.15
CA ALA A 20 -21.04 -16.99 -0.30
C ALA A 20 -21.07 -15.92 0.82
N TYR A 21 -20.45 -16.19 1.97
CA TYR A 21 -20.32 -15.23 3.09
C TYR A 21 -19.12 -14.28 2.97
N ALA A 22 -18.33 -14.36 1.89
CA ALA A 22 -17.20 -13.46 1.63
C ALA A 22 -17.61 -12.15 0.92
N GLN A 23 -18.90 -11.85 0.80
CA GLN A 23 -19.39 -10.58 0.25
C GLN A 23 -20.08 -9.76 1.34
N ASP A 24 -19.67 -8.49 1.41
CA ASP A 24 -20.02 -7.48 2.42
C ASP A 24 -19.45 -7.66 3.84
N LEU A 25 -18.13 -7.48 3.94
CA LEU A 25 -17.61 -6.56 4.97
C LEU A 25 -18.14 -5.15 4.65
N SER A 26 -19.44 -4.94 4.84
CA SER A 26 -20.01 -3.60 4.90
C SER A 26 -19.48 -2.99 6.19
N LEU A 27 -18.33 -2.32 6.09
CA LEU A 27 -17.94 -1.31 7.06
C LEU A 27 -19.19 -0.46 7.35
N GLU A 28 -19.54 -0.35 8.63
CA GLU A 28 -20.59 0.56 9.08
C GLU A 28 -20.46 1.90 8.33
N LYS A 29 -21.60 2.49 7.99
CA LYS A 29 -21.69 3.61 7.06
C LYS A 29 -21.11 4.87 7.74
N ASP A 30 -19.79 5.01 7.69
CA ASP A 30 -19.01 5.91 8.55
C ASP A 30 -19.28 7.41 8.38
N TYR A 31 -19.90 7.86 7.28
CA TYR A 31 -20.30 9.27 7.10
C TYR A 31 -21.51 9.37 6.17
N PRO A 32 -22.36 10.42 6.30
CA PRO A 32 -23.52 10.62 5.42
C PRO A 32 -23.12 10.90 3.97
N LEU A 33 -21.89 11.38 3.73
CA LEU A 33 -21.34 11.66 2.42
C LEU A 33 -20.27 10.63 2.06
N LYS A 34 -20.28 10.17 0.81
CA LYS A 34 -19.25 9.26 0.28
C LYS A 34 -18.18 10.05 -0.46
N PRO A 35 -16.89 9.92 -0.10
CA PRO A 35 -15.82 10.54 -0.85
C PRO A 35 -15.73 9.93 -2.26
N VAL A 36 -15.44 10.76 -3.26
CA VAL A 36 -15.03 10.28 -4.58
C VAL A 36 -13.53 9.99 -4.49
N PRO A 37 -13.09 8.74 -4.67
CA PRO A 37 -11.67 8.42 -4.60
C PRO A 37 -10.92 9.11 -5.74
N PHE A 38 -9.71 9.56 -5.46
CA PHE A 38 -8.89 10.32 -6.41
C PHE A 38 -8.62 9.57 -7.73
N ASN A 39 -8.64 8.22 -7.73
CA ASN A 39 -8.51 7.40 -8.94
C ASN A 39 -9.71 7.45 -9.90
N ARG A 40 -10.82 8.05 -9.48
CA ARG A 40 -11.98 8.33 -10.34
C ARG A 40 -12.00 9.77 -10.84
N VAL A 41 -10.99 10.58 -10.53
CA VAL A 41 -10.91 11.99 -10.89
C VAL A 41 -9.70 12.21 -11.80
N LYS A 42 -9.91 12.88 -12.94
CA LYS A 42 -8.83 13.30 -13.83
C LYS A 42 -8.80 14.82 -13.88
N LEU A 43 -7.71 15.42 -13.44
CA LEU A 43 -7.50 16.86 -13.50
C LEU A 43 -6.89 17.22 -14.87
N GLN A 44 -7.55 18.13 -15.59
CA GLN A 44 -7.19 18.53 -16.96
C GLN A 44 -7.03 20.05 -17.12
N ASP A 45 -7.14 20.80 -16.02
CA ASP A 45 -7.05 22.25 -16.02
C ASP A 45 -5.60 22.74 -16.11
N GLN A 46 -5.44 24.04 -16.37
CA GLN A 46 -4.12 24.67 -16.54
C GLN A 46 -3.42 25.01 -15.22
N PHE A 47 -4.06 24.81 -14.07
CA PHE A 47 -3.52 25.17 -12.77
C PHE A 47 -3.00 23.95 -11.98
N TRP A 48 -3.79 22.87 -11.90
CA TRP A 48 -3.44 21.68 -11.11
C TRP A 48 -2.66 20.63 -11.90
N LEU A 49 -3.01 20.38 -13.15
CA LEU A 49 -2.30 19.38 -13.96
C LEU A 49 -0.79 19.67 -14.05
N PRO A 50 -0.32 20.91 -14.29
CA PRO A 50 1.11 21.20 -14.30
C PRO A 50 1.81 20.93 -12.95
N ARG A 51 1.12 21.14 -11.82
CA ARG A 51 1.69 20.87 -10.49
C ARG A 51 1.85 19.37 -10.22
N LEU A 52 0.88 18.57 -10.66
CA LEU A 52 0.96 17.13 -10.57
C LEU A 52 2.09 16.56 -11.44
N GLN A 53 2.30 17.15 -12.63
CA GLN A 53 3.43 16.79 -13.50
C GLN A 53 4.77 17.11 -12.84
N ILE A 54 4.94 18.33 -12.29
CA ILE A 54 6.15 18.71 -11.55
C ILE A 54 6.39 17.78 -10.34
N GLN A 55 5.32 17.43 -9.62
CA GLN A 55 5.41 16.51 -8.49
C GLN A 55 5.96 15.14 -8.93
N ALA A 56 5.46 14.59 -10.03
CA ALA A 56 5.88 13.30 -10.57
C ALA A 56 7.31 13.33 -11.14
N GLU A 57 7.67 14.40 -11.85
CA GLU A 57 8.92 14.47 -12.61
C GLU A 57 10.10 14.99 -11.79
N THR A 58 9.83 15.82 -10.77
CA THR A 58 10.88 16.53 -10.02
C THR A 58 10.79 16.30 -8.53
N THR A 59 9.64 16.59 -7.89
CA THR A 59 9.55 16.61 -6.42
C THR A 59 9.70 15.21 -5.81
N VAL A 60 8.97 14.21 -6.31
CA VAL A 60 9.05 12.84 -5.78
C VAL A 60 10.44 12.22 -6.00
N PRO A 61 11.05 12.29 -7.21
CA PRO A 61 12.41 11.79 -7.40
C PRO A 61 13.45 12.46 -6.51
N HIS A 62 13.34 13.77 -6.28
CA HIS A 62 14.21 14.47 -5.33
C HIS A 62 13.99 14.00 -3.90
N ALA A 63 12.74 13.97 -3.44
CA ALA A 63 12.42 13.54 -2.08
C ALA A 63 12.83 12.09 -1.79
N LEU A 64 12.77 11.20 -2.79
CA LEU A 64 13.26 9.83 -2.64
C LEU A 64 14.77 9.79 -2.32
N ARG A 65 15.57 10.61 -3.00
CA ARG A 65 17.01 10.73 -2.71
C ARG A 65 17.26 11.25 -1.29
N GLU A 66 16.51 12.25 -0.86
CA GLU A 66 16.63 12.79 0.51
C GLU A 66 16.26 11.75 1.59
N THR A 67 15.52 10.69 1.24
CA THR A 67 15.15 9.61 2.16
C THR A 67 16.12 8.43 2.18
N GLU A 68 17.23 8.47 1.44
CA GLU A 68 18.29 7.45 1.47
C GLU A 68 18.79 7.11 2.89
N PRO A 69 18.98 8.08 3.81
CA PRO A 69 19.35 7.76 5.19
C PRO A 69 18.33 6.86 5.91
N ALA A 70 17.03 7.00 5.63
CA ALA A 70 16.01 6.13 6.18
C ALA A 70 16.11 4.71 5.64
N VAL A 71 16.37 4.57 4.33
CA VAL A 71 16.57 3.27 3.67
C VAL A 71 17.78 2.55 4.27
N GLU A 72 18.88 3.27 4.48
CA GLU A 72 20.09 2.66 5.05
C GLU A 72 19.87 2.12 6.46
N ARG A 73 19.12 2.85 7.28
CA ARG A 73 18.76 2.38 8.62
C ARG A 73 17.93 1.09 8.58
N LEU A 74 16.98 0.99 7.64
CA LEU A 74 16.22 -0.24 7.43
C LEU A 74 17.11 -1.40 6.96
N ARG A 75 18.13 -1.13 6.13
CA ARG A 75 19.12 -2.14 5.74
C ARG A 75 19.93 -2.65 6.93
N LEU A 76 20.39 -1.75 7.80
CA LEU A 76 21.12 -2.12 9.02
C LEU A 76 20.25 -2.98 9.96
N CYS A 77 19.00 -2.59 10.18
CA CYS A 77 18.06 -3.39 10.95
C CYS A 77 17.85 -4.79 10.35
N ALA A 78 17.65 -4.87 9.03
CA ALA A 78 17.47 -6.14 8.33
C ALA A 78 18.72 -7.03 8.36
N ALA A 79 19.91 -6.43 8.30
CA ALA A 79 21.18 -7.15 8.43
C ALA A 79 21.33 -7.72 9.84
N PHE A 80 21.14 -6.90 10.87
CA PHE A 80 21.21 -7.33 12.27
C PHE A 80 20.17 -8.41 12.59
N GLN A 81 18.95 -8.31 12.05
CA GLN A 81 17.92 -9.33 12.23
C GLN A 81 18.34 -10.70 11.66
N LYS A 82 19.16 -10.72 10.60
CA LYS A 82 19.64 -11.96 9.96
C LYS A 82 20.84 -12.57 10.68
N THR A 83 21.77 -11.74 11.15
CA THR A 83 23.07 -12.19 11.67
C THR A 83 23.16 -12.17 13.19
N GLY A 84 22.35 -11.35 13.86
CA GLY A 84 22.49 -11.03 15.28
C GLY A 84 23.69 -10.12 15.60
N GLU A 85 24.41 -9.65 14.58
CA GLU A 85 25.68 -8.93 14.69
C GLU A 85 25.73 -7.75 13.71
N GLY A 86 26.58 -6.76 13.98
CA GLY A 86 26.83 -5.62 13.10
C GLY A 86 26.33 -4.27 13.63
N PRO A 87 26.56 -3.18 12.87
CA PRO A 87 26.23 -1.84 13.31
C PRO A 87 24.71 -1.63 13.36
N LEU A 88 24.24 -1.03 14.47
CA LEU A 88 22.85 -0.59 14.62
C LEU A 88 22.70 0.86 14.15
N PRO A 89 21.56 1.23 13.56
CA PRO A 89 21.30 2.62 13.20
C PRO A 89 21.22 3.50 14.45
N GLN A 90 21.76 4.72 14.38
CA GLN A 90 21.67 5.71 15.46
C GLN A 90 20.22 5.96 15.88
N PRO A 91 19.87 6.13 17.15
CA PRO A 91 18.47 6.38 17.53
C PRO A 91 17.91 7.64 16.86
N HIS A 92 16.78 7.50 16.15
CA HIS A 92 16.05 8.63 15.58
C HIS A 92 14.57 8.27 15.50
N ARG A 93 13.69 9.18 15.93
CA ARG A 93 12.28 8.88 16.16
C ARG A 93 11.43 8.82 14.88
N PHE A 94 11.67 9.71 13.91
CA PHE A 94 10.72 9.93 12.80
C PHE A 94 11.30 9.85 11.38
N ILE A 95 12.60 9.59 11.22
CA ILE A 95 13.28 9.66 9.90
C ILE A 95 12.69 8.67 8.89
N SER A 96 12.21 7.51 9.35
CA SER A 96 11.53 6.53 8.50
C SER A 96 10.16 7.01 8.02
N SER A 97 9.51 7.94 8.74
CA SER A 97 8.21 8.47 8.33
C SER A 97 8.29 9.28 7.03
N ASP A 98 9.42 9.94 6.77
CA ASP A 98 9.59 10.73 5.56
C ASP A 98 9.72 9.82 4.35
N LEU A 99 10.44 8.70 4.47
CA LEU A 99 10.45 7.65 3.45
C LEU A 99 9.03 7.15 3.14
N PHE A 100 8.23 6.86 4.16
CA PHE A 100 6.87 6.35 3.95
C PHE A 100 5.94 7.37 3.28
N LYS A 101 5.99 8.65 3.67
CA LYS A 101 5.22 9.72 3.03
C LYS A 101 5.65 9.95 1.57
N VAL A 102 6.94 9.84 1.29
CA VAL A 102 7.45 9.97 -0.09
C VAL A 102 7.02 8.77 -0.94
N MET A 103 7.07 7.55 -0.39
CA MET A 103 6.54 6.35 -1.06
C MET A 103 5.04 6.45 -1.34
N GLU A 104 4.26 6.99 -0.41
CA GLU A 104 2.84 7.29 -0.60
C GLU A 104 2.64 8.28 -1.76
N GLY A 105 3.40 9.38 -1.78
CA GLY A 105 3.39 10.33 -2.89
C GLY A 105 3.76 9.69 -4.23
N ALA A 106 4.78 8.83 -4.25
CA ALA A 106 5.19 8.08 -5.44
C ALA A 106 4.09 7.12 -5.92
N ALA A 107 3.40 6.44 -5.01
CA ALA A 107 2.28 5.56 -5.37
C ALA A 107 1.15 6.34 -6.06
N TYR A 108 0.88 7.58 -5.63
CA TYR A 108 -0.14 8.42 -6.25
C TYR A 108 0.27 8.95 -7.62
N THR A 109 1.56 9.26 -7.86
CA THR A 109 2.01 9.72 -9.17
C THR A 109 1.92 8.62 -10.25
N LEU A 110 2.02 7.34 -9.86
CA LEU A 110 1.87 6.20 -10.77
C LEU A 110 0.48 6.12 -11.43
N MET A 111 -0.55 6.70 -10.81
CA MET A 111 -1.88 6.76 -11.44
C MET A 111 -1.97 7.80 -12.55
N ILE A 112 -1.10 8.81 -12.53
CA ILE A 112 -1.03 9.85 -13.56
C ILE A 112 -0.21 9.34 -14.74
N ARG A 113 0.91 8.69 -14.44
CA ARG A 113 1.86 8.19 -15.43
C ARG A 113 2.53 6.92 -14.92
N SER A 114 2.43 5.84 -15.68
CA SER A 114 3.19 4.62 -15.42
C SER A 114 4.69 4.89 -15.51
N ASN A 115 5.46 4.37 -14.56
CA ASN A 115 6.91 4.53 -14.49
C ASN A 115 7.55 3.21 -14.02
N PRO A 116 7.80 2.25 -14.94
CA PRO A 116 8.39 0.94 -14.63
C PRO A 116 9.91 0.98 -14.39
#